data_AF-A0A3M8CGN2-F1
#
_entry.id   AF-A0A3M8CGN2-F1
#
_cell.length_a   1.000
_cell.length_b   1.000
_cell.length_c   1.000
_cell.angle_alpha   90.00
_cell.angle_beta   90.00
_cell.angle_gamma   90.00
#
_symmetry.space_group_name_H-M   'P 1'
#
loop_
_entity.id
_entity.type
_entity.pdbx_description
1 polymer ?
#
loop_
_entity_poly.entity_id
_entity_poly.type
_entity_poly.pdbx_seq_one_letter_code
_entity_poly.pdbx_strand_id
1 'polypeptide(L)'
;MQELSQLHAIFDRTKGYIHRFMGLIQPIIDAAQDEHTRLYYHHILEEEEQRMDRLQELIPYLQTLSAEKADQLSDRELSRLLSDINLERFGLHNFREHLELALYEFRDDETRLDLDGMRATTHEDYLRVKEIMATLSERFSDVSHPSLTDHDEGHDIHQVDHLKASATLPQGVASVIKHAPSPTPAKKGLTVGSLKGK
;
A
#
# COMPACT_ATOMS: atom_id res chain seq x y z
N MET A 1 -16.49 -14.46 -17.15
CA MET A 1 -15.38 -15.22 -16.54
C MET A 1 -15.47 -15.01 -15.05
N GLN A 2 -15.50 -16.08 -14.27
CA GLN A 2 -15.68 -15.96 -12.82
C GLN A 2 -14.42 -15.33 -12.18
N GLU A 3 -13.25 -15.64 -12.73
CA GLU A 3 -11.93 -15.16 -12.32
C GLU A 3 -11.81 -13.64 -12.48
N LEU A 4 -12.11 -13.11 -13.67
CA LEU A 4 -12.06 -11.66 -13.92
C LEU A 4 -13.04 -10.88 -13.04
N SER A 5 -14.24 -11.43 -12.79
CA SER A 5 -15.20 -10.81 -11.87
C SER A 5 -14.71 -10.82 -10.43
N GLN A 6 -13.99 -11.87 -10.01
CA GLN A 6 -13.39 -11.94 -8.68
C GLN A 6 -12.22 -10.96 -8.56
N LEU A 7 -11.33 -10.88 -9.56
CA LEU A 7 -10.26 -9.88 -9.58
C LEU A 7 -10.80 -8.46 -9.48
N HIS A 8 -11.86 -8.14 -10.24
CA HIS A 8 -12.52 -6.84 -10.14
C HIS A 8 -13.02 -6.58 -8.71
N ALA A 9 -13.74 -7.53 -8.11
CA ALA A 9 -14.27 -7.36 -6.75
C ALA A 9 -13.17 -7.22 -5.69
N ILE A 10 -12.06 -7.95 -5.85
CA ILE A 10 -10.89 -7.85 -4.98
C ILE A 10 -10.26 -6.46 -5.09
N PHE A 11 -9.92 -6.03 -6.30
CA PHE A 11 -9.24 -4.75 -6.49
C PHE A 11 -10.12 -3.54 -6.16
N ASP A 12 -11.43 -3.61 -6.39
CA ASP A 12 -12.37 -2.57 -5.95
C ASP A 12 -12.44 -2.47 -4.42
N ARG A 13 -12.47 -3.61 -3.72
CA ARG A 13 -12.38 -3.63 -2.25
C ARG A 13 -11.04 -3.08 -1.76
N THR A 14 -9.93 -3.50 -2.34
CA THR A 14 -8.59 -2.99 -2.00
C THR A 14 -8.49 -1.49 -2.19
N LYS A 15 -9.03 -0.95 -3.29
CA LYS A 15 -9.13 0.50 -3.51
C LYS A 15 -9.87 1.21 -2.37
N GLY A 16 -10.97 0.63 -1.90
CA GLY A 16 -11.71 1.14 -0.74
C GLY A 16 -10.90 1.10 0.56
N TYR A 17 -10.16 0.02 0.80
CA TYR A 17 -9.29 -0.10 1.97
C TYR A 17 -8.11 0.86 1.94
N ILE A 18 -7.48 1.06 0.79
CA ILE A 18 -6.39 2.04 0.64
C ILE A 18 -6.90 3.43 0.99
N HIS A 19 -8.02 3.86 0.40
CA HIS A 19 -8.59 5.17 0.71
C HIS A 19 -8.87 5.36 2.21
N ARG A 20 -9.40 4.32 2.86
CA ARG A 20 -9.65 4.34 4.31
C ARG A 20 -8.34 4.40 5.11
N PHE A 21 -7.37 3.57 4.76
CA PHE A 21 -6.05 3.53 5.40
C PHE A 21 -5.32 4.87 5.30
N MET A 22 -5.31 5.49 4.12
CA MET A 22 -4.76 6.84 3.91
C MET A 22 -5.40 7.86 4.87
N GLY A 23 -6.73 7.80 5.04
CA GLY A 23 -7.46 8.64 5.98
C GLY A 23 -7.09 8.39 7.46
N LEU A 24 -6.69 7.17 7.82
CA LEU A 24 -6.23 6.83 9.17
C LEU A 24 -4.81 7.35 9.43
N ILE A 25 -3.90 7.26 8.46
CA ILE A 25 -2.49 7.63 8.65
C ILE A 25 -2.22 9.13 8.47
N GLN A 26 -3.03 9.86 7.70
CA GLN A 26 -2.83 11.30 7.48
C GLN A 26 -2.72 12.12 8.78
N PRO A 27 -3.61 11.92 9.79
CA PRO A 27 -3.48 12.61 11.07
C PRO A 27 -2.17 12.29 11.82
N ILE A 28 -1.58 11.10 11.62
CA ILE A 28 -0.29 10.75 12.22
C ILE A 28 0.82 11.59 11.59
N ILE A 29 0.83 11.70 10.26
CA ILE A 29 1.80 12.52 9.51
C ILE A 29 1.71 13.98 9.98
N ASP A 30 0.49 14.51 10.07
CA ASP A 30 0.24 15.91 10.45
C ASP A 30 0.63 16.21 11.90
N ALA A 31 0.46 15.24 12.81
CA ALA A 31 0.78 15.37 14.24
C ALA A 31 2.21 14.97 14.60
N ALA A 32 2.98 14.40 13.67
CA ALA A 32 4.32 13.85 13.91
C ALA A 32 5.29 14.92 14.46
N GLN A 33 5.82 14.66 15.65
CA GLN A 33 6.74 15.57 16.36
C GLN A 33 8.20 15.39 15.93
N ASP A 34 8.55 14.23 15.37
CA ASP A 34 9.87 13.92 14.85
C ASP A 34 9.84 13.69 13.33
N GLU A 35 10.99 13.95 12.69
CA GLU A 35 11.13 13.87 11.23
C GLU A 35 11.02 12.43 10.72
N HIS A 36 11.53 11.47 11.49
CA HIS A 36 11.56 10.08 11.08
C HIS A 36 10.14 9.53 10.94
N THR A 37 9.29 9.71 11.95
CA THR A 37 7.89 9.29 11.92
C THR A 37 7.13 9.94 10.77
N ARG A 38 7.35 11.24 10.54
CA ARG A 38 6.70 11.96 9.44
C ARG A 38 7.09 11.37 8.09
N LEU A 39 8.39 11.22 7.85
CA LEU A 39 8.92 10.69 6.59
C LEU A 39 8.48 9.24 6.36
N TYR A 40 8.48 8.43 7.42
CA TYR A 40 8.06 7.04 7.38
C TYR A 40 6.61 6.89 6.89
N TYR A 41 5.67 7.59 7.52
CA TYR A 41 4.27 7.51 7.11
C TYR A 41 3.97 8.23 5.80
N HIS A 42 4.71 9.30 5.48
CA HIS A 42 4.60 9.96 4.19
C HIS A 42 5.00 9.03 3.05
N HIS A 43 6.08 8.25 3.23
CA HIS A 43 6.51 7.28 2.23
C HIS A 43 5.45 6.19 1.99
N ILE A 44 4.88 5.62 3.07
CA ILE A 44 3.77 4.67 2.96
C ILE A 44 2.58 5.30 2.21
N LEU A 45 2.22 6.55 2.54
CA LEU A 45 1.14 7.26 1.87
C LEU A 45 1.39 7.41 0.36
N GLU A 46 2.59 7.83 -0.04
CA GLU A 46 2.97 7.97 -1.46
C GLU A 46 2.89 6.65 -2.23
N GLU A 47 3.34 5.54 -1.63
CA GLU A 47 3.26 4.22 -2.26
C GLU A 47 1.80 3.79 -2.50
N GLU A 48 0.92 4.08 -1.55
CA GLU A 48 -0.51 3.80 -1.67
C GLU A 48 -1.23 4.71 -2.66
N GLU A 49 -0.83 5.98 -2.77
CA GLU A 49 -1.33 6.90 -3.80
C GLU A 49 -0.95 6.41 -5.20
N GLN A 50 0.31 6.00 -5.40
CA GLN A 50 0.75 5.44 -6.67
C GLN A 50 0.00 4.14 -7.02
N ARG A 51 -0.34 3.33 -6.02
CA ARG A 51 -1.17 2.13 -6.22
C ARG A 51 -2.60 2.51 -6.61
N MET A 52 -3.17 3.53 -5.97
CA MET A 52 -4.51 4.03 -6.31
C MET A 52 -4.60 4.46 -7.77
N ASP A 53 -3.57 5.09 -8.33
CA ASP A 53 -3.53 5.46 -9.74
C ASP A 53 -3.56 4.23 -10.66
N ARG A 54 -2.77 3.19 -10.34
CA ARG A 54 -2.80 1.93 -11.12
C ARG A 54 -4.15 1.22 -11.03
N LEU A 55 -4.75 1.17 -9.84
CA LEU A 55 -6.08 0.58 -9.63
C LEU A 55 -7.19 1.35 -10.37
N GLN A 56 -7.06 2.67 -10.50
CA GLN A 56 -8.00 3.49 -11.28
C GLN A 56 -8.00 3.13 -12.77
N GLU A 57 -6.89 2.62 -13.30
CA GLU A 57 -6.83 2.13 -14.68
C GLU A 57 -7.26 0.65 -14.80
N LEU A 58 -6.78 -0.21 -13.90
CA LEU A 58 -6.99 -1.66 -13.97
C LEU A 58 -8.46 -2.06 -13.71
N ILE A 59 -9.12 -1.47 -12.71
CA ILE A 59 -10.48 -1.86 -12.32
C ILE A 59 -11.48 -1.65 -13.47
N PRO A 60 -11.54 -0.46 -14.11
CA PRO A 60 -12.41 -0.26 -15.26
C PRO A 60 -12.09 -1.21 -16.41
N TYR A 61 -10.80 -1.47 -16.67
CA TYR A 61 -10.40 -2.39 -17.73
C TYR A 61 -10.96 -3.82 -17.47
N LEU A 62 -10.81 -4.34 -16.25
CA LEU A 62 -11.38 -5.63 -15.84
C LEU A 62 -12.91 -5.66 -16.00
N GLN A 63 -13.59 -4.56 -15.69
CA GLN A 63 -15.04 -4.45 -15.85
C GLN A 63 -15.48 -4.56 -17.32
N THR A 64 -14.66 -4.08 -18.26
CA THR A 64 -14.98 -4.16 -19.70
C THR A 64 -14.78 -5.55 -20.31
N LEU A 65 -14.01 -6.42 -19.66
CA LEU A 65 -13.67 -7.75 -20.13
C LEU A 65 -14.78 -8.76 -19.80
N SER A 66 -15.66 -9.00 -20.76
CA SER A 66 -16.55 -10.16 -20.74
C SER A 66 -15.75 -11.46 -20.98
N ALA A 67 -16.36 -12.62 -20.69
CA ALA A 67 -15.72 -13.92 -20.98
C ALA A 67 -15.29 -14.02 -22.45
N GLU A 68 -16.20 -13.68 -23.37
CA GLU A 68 -15.99 -13.74 -24.82
C GLU A 68 -14.91 -12.76 -25.30
N LYS A 69 -14.85 -11.56 -24.73
CA LYS A 69 -13.83 -10.57 -25.10
C LYS A 69 -12.44 -10.96 -24.63
N ALA A 70 -12.35 -11.57 -23.46
CA ALA A 70 -11.08 -11.95 -22.91
C ALA A 70 -10.44 -13.14 -23.66
N ASP A 71 -11.25 -14.02 -24.25
CA ASP A 71 -10.77 -15.06 -25.17
C ASP A 71 -10.33 -14.50 -26.54
N GLN A 72 -10.65 -13.24 -26.84
CA GLN A 72 -10.29 -12.54 -28.07
C GLN A 72 -9.12 -11.57 -27.90
N LEU A 73 -8.53 -11.49 -26.70
CA LEU A 73 -7.36 -10.65 -26.47
C LEU A 73 -6.19 -11.14 -27.30
N SER A 74 -5.44 -10.20 -27.89
CA SER A 74 -4.14 -10.52 -28.47
C SER A 74 -3.13 -10.91 -27.39
N ASP A 75 -2.10 -11.68 -27.75
CA ASP A 75 -1.02 -12.07 -26.83
C ASP A 75 -0.40 -10.88 -26.08
N ARG A 76 -0.32 -9.73 -26.76
CA ARG A 76 0.18 -8.48 -26.18
C ARG A 76 -0.78 -7.91 -25.13
N GLU A 77 -2.07 -7.87 -25.42
CA GLU A 77 -3.09 -7.38 -24.48
C GLU A 77 -3.20 -8.30 -23.27
N LEU A 78 -3.18 -9.61 -23.50
CA LEU A 78 -3.17 -10.61 -22.45
C LEU A 78 -1.91 -10.51 -21.58
N SER A 79 -0.73 -10.40 -22.17
CA SER A 79 0.53 -10.25 -21.42
C SER A 79 0.51 -8.99 -20.56
N ARG A 80 -0.03 -7.88 -21.09
CA ARG A 80 -0.20 -6.64 -20.33
C ARG A 80 -1.15 -6.84 -19.15
N LEU A 81 -2.33 -7.44 -19.39
CA LEU A 81 -3.30 -7.71 -18.34
C LEU A 81 -2.71 -8.58 -17.22
N LEU A 82 -2.01 -9.67 -17.56
CA LEU A 82 -1.37 -10.54 -16.59
C LEU A 82 -0.25 -9.82 -15.82
N SER A 83 0.52 -8.96 -16.49
CA SER A 83 1.53 -8.13 -15.85
C SER A 83 0.90 -7.15 -14.84
N ASP A 84 -0.18 -6.48 -15.22
CA ASP A 84 -0.87 -5.51 -14.36
C ASP A 84 -1.50 -6.22 -13.14
N ILE A 85 -2.13 -7.39 -13.32
CA ILE A 85 -2.65 -8.20 -12.22
C ILE A 85 -1.50 -8.70 -11.31
N ASN A 86 -0.37 -9.12 -11.88
CA ASN A 86 0.77 -9.59 -11.09
C ASN A 86 1.41 -8.46 -10.27
N LEU A 87 1.47 -7.25 -10.83
CA LEU A 87 1.93 -6.06 -10.11
C LEU A 87 1.00 -5.77 -8.93
N GLU A 88 -0.32 -5.83 -9.12
CA GLU A 88 -1.26 -5.62 -8.03
C GLU A 88 -1.33 -6.79 -7.03
N ARG A 89 -0.92 -8.00 -7.42
CA ARG A 89 -0.67 -9.10 -6.47
C ARG A 89 0.44 -8.73 -5.49
N PHE A 90 1.56 -8.18 -5.97
CA PHE A 90 2.60 -7.64 -5.09
C PHE A 90 2.07 -6.44 -4.30
N GLY A 91 1.26 -5.58 -4.93
CA GLY A 91 0.56 -4.49 -4.25
C GLY A 91 -0.25 -4.94 -3.03
N LEU A 92 -1.01 -6.03 -3.12
CA LEU A 92 -1.75 -6.60 -2.00
C LEU A 92 -0.84 -7.07 -0.86
N HIS A 93 0.30 -7.68 -1.19
CA HIS A 93 1.29 -8.08 -0.20
C HIS A 93 1.84 -6.85 0.54
N ASN A 94 2.34 -5.85 -0.19
CA ASN A 94 2.84 -4.61 0.39
C ASN A 94 1.78 -3.89 1.24
N PHE A 95 0.53 -3.82 0.76
CA PHE A 95 -0.55 -3.20 1.53
C PHE A 95 -0.80 -3.91 2.86
N ARG A 96 -0.78 -5.25 2.86
CA ARG A 96 -0.90 -6.06 4.06
C ARG A 96 0.22 -5.75 5.05
N GLU A 97 1.46 -5.63 4.59
CA GLU A 97 2.60 -5.26 5.43
C GLU A 97 2.44 -3.83 5.99
N HIS A 98 1.94 -2.87 5.20
CA HIS A 98 1.63 -1.51 5.68
C HIS A 98 0.56 -1.52 6.79
N LEU A 99 -0.47 -2.34 6.66
CA LEU A 99 -1.48 -2.53 7.70
C LEU A 99 -0.88 -3.16 8.97
N GLU A 100 0.02 -4.13 8.82
CA GLU A 100 0.74 -4.75 9.95
C GLU A 100 1.63 -3.75 10.68
N LEU A 101 2.35 -2.92 9.93
CA LEU A 101 3.19 -1.86 10.50
C LEU A 101 2.35 -0.83 11.26
N ALA A 102 1.24 -0.37 10.69
CA ALA A 102 0.33 0.57 11.35
C ALA A 102 -0.29 0.00 12.64
N LEU A 103 -0.56 -1.32 12.69
CA LEU A 103 -1.08 -1.99 13.89
C LEU A 103 -0.12 -1.94 15.09
N TYR A 104 1.17 -1.63 14.92
CA TYR A 104 2.07 -1.41 16.06
C TYR A 104 1.88 -0.02 16.70
N GLU A 105 1.39 0.95 15.93
CA GLU A 105 1.34 2.36 16.34
C GLU A 105 -0.05 2.75 16.85
N PHE A 106 -1.12 2.25 16.23
CA PHE A 106 -2.48 2.48 16.72
C PHE A 106 -2.78 1.64 17.97
N ARG A 107 -3.25 2.32 19.03
CA ARG A 107 -3.53 1.71 20.36
C ARG A 107 -5.00 1.70 20.74
N ASP A 108 -5.85 2.46 20.05
CA ASP A 108 -7.28 2.46 20.31
C ASP A 108 -7.95 1.23 19.68
N ASP A 109 -8.91 0.65 20.40
CA ASP A 109 -9.50 -0.62 20.02
C ASP A 109 -10.30 -0.55 18.70
N GLU A 110 -10.90 0.61 18.40
CA GLU A 110 -11.73 0.79 17.20
C GLU A 110 -10.88 0.79 15.93
N THR A 111 -9.83 1.61 15.88
CA THR A 111 -8.92 1.67 14.72
C THR A 111 -8.17 0.36 14.53
N ARG A 112 -7.75 -0.27 15.64
CA ARG A 112 -7.09 -1.57 15.57
C ARG A 112 -7.98 -2.66 15.00
N LEU A 113 -9.24 -2.74 15.44
CA LEU A 113 -10.21 -3.70 14.91
C LEU A 113 -10.42 -3.50 13.41
N ASP A 114 -10.46 -2.25 12.97
CA ASP A 114 -10.59 -1.90 11.55
C ASP A 114 -9.36 -2.32 10.72
N LEU A 115 -8.16 -1.97 11.17
CA LEU A 115 -6.91 -2.35 10.53
C LEU A 115 -6.72 -3.87 10.50
N ASP A 116 -7.03 -4.58 11.58
CA ASP A 116 -6.97 -6.05 11.63
C ASP A 116 -7.95 -6.69 10.64
N GLY A 117 -9.16 -6.13 10.50
CA GLY A 117 -10.17 -6.57 9.53
C GLY A 117 -9.72 -6.38 8.08
N MET A 118 -9.16 -5.20 7.76
CA MET A 118 -8.56 -4.93 6.45
C MET A 118 -7.40 -5.90 6.19
N ARG A 119 -6.49 -6.09 7.15
CA ARG A 119 -5.32 -6.97 7.01
C ARG A 119 -5.73 -8.41 6.71
N ALA A 120 -6.67 -8.96 7.48
CA ALA A 120 -7.13 -10.33 7.29
C ALA A 120 -7.77 -10.52 5.91
N THR A 121 -8.61 -9.58 5.49
CA THR A 121 -9.27 -9.63 4.18
C THR A 121 -8.27 -9.47 3.03
N THR A 122 -7.31 -8.55 3.15
CA THR A 122 -6.23 -8.36 2.16
C THR A 122 -5.36 -9.62 2.03
N HIS A 123 -5.13 -10.35 3.14
CA HIS A 123 -4.42 -11.63 3.09
C HIS A 123 -5.18 -12.68 2.29
N GLU A 124 -6.47 -12.86 2.56
CA GLU A 124 -7.32 -13.79 1.81
C GLU A 124 -7.37 -13.43 0.32
N ASP A 125 -7.47 -12.14 0.02
CA ASP A 125 -7.47 -11.61 -1.34
C ASP A 125 -6.15 -11.87 -2.07
N TYR A 126 -5.01 -11.65 -1.41
CA TYR A 126 -3.70 -11.97 -1.96
C TYR A 126 -3.59 -13.44 -2.36
N LEU A 127 -4.01 -14.36 -1.48
CA LEU A 127 -4.01 -15.79 -1.76
C LEU A 127 -4.94 -16.12 -2.93
N ARG A 128 -6.12 -15.49 -2.97
CA ARG A 128 -7.08 -15.72 -4.05
C ARG A 128 -6.58 -15.22 -5.40
N VAL A 129 -5.92 -14.06 -5.45
CA VAL A 129 -5.30 -13.55 -6.68
C VAL A 129 -4.19 -14.49 -7.15
N LYS A 130 -3.39 -15.05 -6.24
CA LYS A 130 -2.36 -16.05 -6.57
C LYS A 130 -2.95 -17.29 -7.24
N GLU A 131 -4.06 -17.81 -6.70
CA GLU A 131 -4.78 -18.94 -7.31
C GLU A 131 -5.34 -18.59 -8.69
N ILE A 132 -6.00 -17.43 -8.83
CA ILE A 132 -6.56 -16.96 -10.11
C ILE A 132 -5.46 -16.82 -11.15
N MET A 133 -4.31 -16.24 -10.79
CA MET A 133 -3.17 -16.09 -11.69
C MET A 133 -2.61 -17.42 -12.18
N ALA A 134 -2.57 -18.45 -11.32
CA ALA A 134 -2.18 -19.80 -11.73
C ALA A 134 -3.19 -20.36 -12.76
N THR A 135 -4.49 -20.27 -12.49
CA THR A 135 -5.54 -20.71 -13.42
C THR A 135 -5.51 -19.97 -14.76
N LEU A 136 -5.34 -18.65 -14.75
CA LEU A 136 -5.23 -17.86 -15.98
C LEU A 136 -3.98 -18.27 -16.77
N SER A 137 -2.84 -18.44 -16.09
CA SER A 137 -1.61 -18.88 -16.75
C SER A 137 -1.81 -20.22 -17.44
N GLU A 138 -2.37 -21.23 -16.77
CA GLU A 138 -2.65 -22.55 -17.37
C GLU A 138 -3.55 -22.44 -18.61
N ARG A 139 -4.61 -21.62 -18.54
CA ARG A 139 -5.55 -21.46 -19.65
C ARG A 139 -4.92 -20.87 -20.91
N PHE A 140 -3.95 -19.98 -20.75
CA PHE A 140 -3.30 -19.27 -21.85
C PHE A 140 -1.92 -19.84 -22.22
N SER A 141 -1.56 -21.00 -21.68
CA SER A 141 -0.28 -21.66 -21.94
C SER A 141 -0.35 -22.56 -23.16
N ASP A 142 -0.06 -21.99 -24.35
CA ASP A 142 0.40 -22.74 -25.52
C ASP A 142 1.92 -22.62 -25.73
N VAL A 143 2.64 -21.87 -24.86
CA VAL A 143 4.08 -21.58 -24.99
C VAL A 143 4.76 -21.56 -23.62
N SER A 144 5.95 -22.16 -23.55
CA SER A 144 6.84 -22.32 -22.39
C SER A 144 6.84 -21.13 -21.41
N HIS A 145 6.53 -21.43 -20.15
CA HIS A 145 6.53 -20.48 -19.04
C HIS A 145 7.94 -19.94 -18.76
N PRO A 146 8.14 -18.62 -18.62
CA PRO A 146 9.13 -18.13 -17.67
C PRO A 146 8.63 -18.52 -16.28
N SER A 147 9.50 -19.17 -15.51
CA SER A 147 9.21 -19.70 -14.19
C SER A 147 8.49 -18.66 -13.31
N LEU A 148 7.31 -18.99 -12.79
CA LEU A 148 6.61 -18.26 -11.71
C LEU A 148 7.31 -18.46 -10.35
N THR A 149 8.57 -18.89 -10.32
CA THR A 149 9.41 -18.75 -9.14
C THR A 149 9.47 -17.28 -8.80
N ASP A 150 8.84 -16.90 -7.70
CA ASP A 150 9.11 -15.67 -6.98
C ASP A 150 10.64 -15.58 -6.81
N HIS A 151 11.30 -14.84 -7.68
CA HIS A 151 12.63 -14.31 -7.42
C HIS A 151 12.46 -13.11 -6.47
N ASP A 152 11.88 -13.39 -5.31
CA ASP A 152 11.68 -12.46 -4.20
C ASP A 152 13.02 -12.04 -3.57
N GLU A 153 14.13 -12.69 -3.95
CA GLU A 153 15.46 -12.38 -3.41
C GLU A 153 16.12 -11.11 -3.99
N GLY A 154 15.43 -10.33 -4.85
CA GLY A 154 16.07 -9.26 -5.63
C GLY A 154 15.34 -7.92 -5.74
N HIS A 155 14.07 -7.82 -5.35
CA HIS A 155 13.35 -6.53 -5.33
C HIS A 155 13.44 -5.81 -3.98
N ASP A 156 14.33 -6.30 -3.12
CA ASP A 156 14.57 -5.81 -1.77
C ASP A 156 15.49 -4.57 -1.70
N ILE A 157 15.55 -3.78 -2.78
CA ILE A 157 16.49 -2.66 -2.90
C ILE A 157 15.93 -1.37 -2.25
N HIS A 158 14.70 -1.42 -1.74
CA HIS A 158 14.08 -0.33 -0.98
C HIS A 158 13.67 -0.70 0.45
N GLN A 159 14.04 -1.89 0.97
CA GLN A 159 14.01 -2.10 2.42
C GLN A 159 15.17 -1.35 3.07
N VAL A 160 14.91 -0.09 3.42
CA VAL A 160 15.65 0.54 4.50
C VAL A 160 15.40 -0.30 5.76
N ASP A 161 16.44 -0.95 6.28
CA ASP A 161 16.40 -1.73 7.53
C ASP A 161 16.10 -0.79 8.71
N HIS A 162 14.81 -0.50 8.94
CA HIS A 162 14.31 0.40 9.98
C HIS A 162 14.52 -0.15 11.40
N LEU A 163 14.80 -1.46 11.53
CA LEU A 163 15.02 -2.11 12.83
C LEU A 163 16.37 -1.70 13.45
N LYS A 164 17.37 -1.34 12.63
CA LYS A 164 18.67 -0.86 13.13
C LYS A 164 18.68 0.61 13.53
N ALA A 165 17.74 1.43 13.04
CA ALA A 165 17.62 2.83 13.43
C ALA A 165 16.97 3.02 14.81
N SER A 166 16.14 2.07 15.24
CA SER A 166 15.43 2.12 16.54
C SER A 166 16.23 1.53 17.70
N ALA A 167 17.28 0.73 17.42
CA ALA A 167 18.06 0.03 18.45
C ALA A 167 19.13 0.90 19.14
N THR A 168 19.32 2.15 18.72
CA THR A 168 20.36 3.07 19.25
C THR A 168 19.82 4.19 20.15
N LEU A 169 18.53 4.23 20.46
CA LEU A 169 17.99 5.21 21.40
C LEU A 169 17.89 4.62 22.83
N PRO A 170 18.45 5.29 23.85
CA PRO A 170 18.32 4.83 25.22
C PRO A 170 16.86 4.93 25.68
N GLN A 171 16.43 3.90 26.42
CA GLN A 171 15.12 3.78 27.05
C GLN A 171 14.62 5.12 27.64
N GLY A 172 13.43 5.53 27.19
CA GLY A 172 12.57 6.43 27.95
C GLY A 172 12.15 7.68 27.20
N VAL A 173 11.01 7.61 26.51
CA VAL A 173 10.00 8.69 26.53
C VAL A 173 8.63 8.08 26.31
N ALA A 174 7.95 7.79 27.42
CA ALA A 174 6.50 7.70 27.44
C ALA A 174 5.93 9.09 27.14
N SER A 175 5.00 9.18 26.17
CA SER A 175 4.10 10.33 26.03
C SER A 175 2.84 9.84 25.31
N VAL A 176 1.89 9.24 26.03
CA VAL A 176 0.69 9.91 26.57
C VAL A 176 0.03 10.81 25.52
N ILE A 177 -0.66 10.20 24.55
CA ILE A 177 -1.69 10.89 23.79
C ILE A 177 -2.92 10.99 24.71
N LYS A 178 -3.07 12.13 25.40
CA LYS A 178 -4.33 12.56 26.02
C LYS A 178 -4.83 13.77 25.24
N HIS A 179 -5.95 13.63 24.56
CA HIS A 179 -6.67 14.75 23.95
C HIS A 179 -7.17 15.73 25.01
N ALA A 180 -6.78 17.01 24.91
CA ALA A 180 -7.40 18.17 25.57
C ALA A 180 -6.88 19.49 24.93
N PRO A 181 -7.62 20.62 25.03
CA PRO A 181 -7.87 21.52 23.91
C PRO A 181 -6.91 22.72 23.75
N SER A 182 -6.97 23.27 22.54
CA SER A 182 -6.26 24.42 21.93
C SER A 182 -5.81 25.59 22.84
N PRO A 183 -4.61 26.16 22.59
CA PRO A 183 -4.28 27.53 23.00
C PRO A 183 -4.05 28.50 21.81
N THR A 184 -4.42 29.75 22.08
CA THR A 184 -4.36 31.00 21.29
C THR A 184 -3.00 31.38 20.67
N PRO A 185 -2.97 32.25 19.64
CA PRO A 185 -1.79 32.48 18.81
C PRO A 185 -0.81 33.51 19.41
N ALA A 186 0.46 33.15 19.51
CA ALA A 186 1.55 34.08 19.86
C ALA A 186 2.46 34.34 18.64
N LYS A 187 2.42 35.58 18.14
CA LYS A 187 3.30 36.11 17.09
C LYS A 187 4.75 36.21 17.60
N LYS A 188 5.72 35.68 16.86
CA LYS A 188 7.14 36.09 16.95
C LYS A 188 7.76 36.15 15.54
N GLY A 189 8.31 37.31 15.20
CA GLY A 189 8.73 37.69 13.86
C GLY A 189 10.10 37.14 13.46
N LEU A 190 10.25 36.90 12.15
CA LEU A 190 11.52 36.65 11.49
C LEU A 190 12.34 37.93 11.40
N THR A 191 13.54 37.95 11.97
CA THR A 191 14.57 38.96 11.66
C THR A 191 15.53 38.37 10.64
N VAL A 192 15.58 38.96 9.44
CA VAL A 192 16.53 38.65 8.37
C VAL A 192 17.87 39.36 8.62
N GLY A 193 18.92 38.59 8.88
CA GLY A 193 20.29 39.08 9.00
C GLY A 193 20.98 39.15 7.63
N SER A 194 21.40 40.35 7.24
CA SER A 194 22.09 40.63 5.97
C SER A 194 23.49 40.00 5.89
N LEU A 195 23.77 39.35 4.76
CA LEU A 195 25.13 38.97 4.34
C LEU A 195 25.96 40.23 4.03
N LYS A 196 27.13 40.35 4.67
CA LYS A 196 28.17 41.33 4.29
C LYS A 196 29.44 40.55 4.03
N GLY A 197 29.93 40.65 2.79
CA GLY A 197 31.08 39.88 2.30
C GLY A 197 32.43 40.32 2.83
N LYS A 198 33.41 39.46 2.56
CA LYS A 198 34.79 39.79 2.21
C LYS A 198 35.29 38.74 1.24
#